data_AF-A0A939SPF8-F1
#
_entry.id   AF-A0A939SPF8-F1
#
_cell.length_a   1.000
_cell.length_b   1.000
_cell.length_c   1.000
_cell.angle_alpha   90.00
_cell.angle_beta   90.00
_cell.angle_gamma   90.00
#
_symmetry.space_group_name_H-M   'P 1'
#
loop_
_entity.id
_entity.type
_entity.pdbx_description
1 polymer ?
#
loop_
_entity_poly.entity_id
_entity_poly.type
_entity_poly.pdbx_seq_one_letter_code
_entity_poly.pdbx_strand_id
1 'polypeptide(L)'
;MHVPNNKIQIKGLEAMGATPTPLPLAEVYTALNLKIIDGAENPIPVLYGQKHHEAAKFLILTGHVEKTNLVMGSKPTLNYLKIFSRL
;
A
#
# COMPACT_ATOMS: atom_id res chain seq x y z
N MET A 1 -4.78 -12.93 -0.65
CA MET A 1 -4.55 -11.68 0.13
C MET A 1 -3.99 -10.63 -0.80
N HIS A 2 -4.58 -9.43 -0.85
CA HIS A 2 -4.09 -8.36 -1.72
C HIS A 2 -2.65 -7.98 -1.36
N VAL A 3 -1.86 -7.74 -2.41
CA VAL A 3 -0.52 -7.17 -2.37
C VAL A 3 -0.32 -6.27 -3.61
N PRO A 4 0.46 -5.19 -3.54
CA PRO A 4 0.91 -4.47 -4.72
C PRO A 4 1.71 -5.37 -5.68
N ASN A 5 1.68 -5.06 -6.97
CA ASN A 5 2.35 -5.85 -8.01
C ASN A 5 3.88 -5.61 -8.03
N ASN A 6 4.58 -6.09 -7.00
CA ASN A 6 6.04 -6.15 -6.98
C ASN A 6 6.52 -7.48 -6.37
N LYS A 7 7.69 -7.94 -6.86
CA LYS A 7 8.24 -9.25 -6.50
C LYS A 7 8.53 -9.39 -4.99
N ILE A 8 8.98 -8.31 -4.35
CA ILE A 8 9.40 -8.33 -2.94
C ILE A 8 8.21 -8.64 -2.04
N GLN A 9 7.09 -7.94 -2.24
CA GLN A 9 5.92 -8.12 -1.39
C GLN A 9 5.17 -9.42 -1.71
N ILE A 10 5.11 -9.84 -2.97
CA ILE A 10 4.55 -11.15 -3.35
C ILE A 10 5.31 -12.26 -2.63
N LYS A 11 6.65 -12.29 -2.74
CA LYS A 11 7.49 -13.29 -2.09
C LYS A 11 7.44 -13.20 -0.57
N GLY A 12 7.36 -11.99 -0.02
CA GLY A 12 7.24 -11.75 1.42
C GLY A 12 5.96 -12.38 1.99
N LEU A 13 4.81 -12.18 1.34
CA LEU A 13 3.55 -12.76 1.79
C LEU A 13 3.48 -14.28 1.54
N GLU A 14 4.05 -14.80 0.45
CA GLU A 14 4.24 -16.25 0.26
C GLU A 14 5.03 -16.87 1.42
N ALA A 15 6.13 -16.23 1.84
CA ALA A 15 6.96 -16.69 2.94
C ALA A 15 6.24 -16.65 4.31
N MET A 16 5.25 -15.77 4.46
CA MET A 16 4.36 -15.72 5.63
C MET A 16 3.21 -16.74 5.56
N GLY A 17 3.12 -17.54 4.48
CA GLY A 17 2.10 -18.56 4.29
C GLY A 17 0.77 -18.05 3.69
N ALA A 18 0.72 -16.80 3.24
CA ALA A 18 -0.44 -16.28 2.52
C ALA A 18 -0.36 -16.62 1.03
N THR A 19 -1.52 -16.72 0.37
CA THR A 19 -1.62 -16.77 -1.11
C THR A 19 -1.80 -15.34 -1.63
N PRO A 20 -0.76 -14.66 -2.18
CA PRO A 20 -0.88 -13.27 -2.58
C PRO A 20 -1.68 -13.14 -3.88
N THR A 21 -2.45 -12.06 -3.99
CA THR A 21 -3.29 -11.75 -5.14
C THR A 21 -2.99 -10.32 -5.58
N PRO A 22 -2.11 -10.13 -6.58
CA PRO A 22 -1.78 -8.79 -7.09
C PRO A 22 -3.02 -8.13 -7.69
N LEU A 23 -3.43 -6.98 -7.15
CA LEU A 23 -4.59 -6.21 -7.60
C LEU A 23 -4.29 -4.71 -7.53
N PRO A 24 -4.87 -3.86 -8.38
CA PRO A 24 -4.85 -2.41 -8.17
C PRO A 24 -5.51 -2.04 -6.84
N LEU A 25 -4.93 -1.05 -6.12
CA LEU A 25 -5.46 -0.63 -4.81
C LEU A 25 -6.94 -0.21 -4.86
N ALA A 26 -7.36 0.40 -5.97
CA ALA A 26 -8.74 0.84 -6.18
C ALA A 26 -9.77 -0.31 -6.23
N GLU A 27 -9.32 -1.54 -6.52
CA GLU A 27 -10.19 -2.72 -6.62
C GLU A 27 -10.29 -3.50 -5.30
N VAL A 28 -9.42 -3.19 -4.33
CA VAL A 28 -9.27 -3.98 -3.09
C VAL A 28 -10.52 -3.94 -2.24
N TYR A 29 -11.17 -2.78 -2.11
CA TYR A 29 -12.41 -2.66 -1.37
C TYR A 29 -13.50 -3.58 -1.92
N THR A 30 -13.73 -3.51 -3.23
CA THR A 30 -14.72 -4.34 -3.92
C THR A 30 -14.37 -5.82 -3.80
N ALA A 31 -13.10 -6.18 -3.97
CA ALA A 31 -12.64 -7.56 -3.86
C ALA A 31 -12.81 -8.13 -2.43
N LEU A 32 -12.58 -7.33 -1.38
CA LEU A 32 -12.87 -7.71 0.00
C LEU A 32 -14.37 -7.88 0.24
N ASN A 33 -15.19 -6.96 -0.29
CA ASN A 33 -16.64 -6.98 -0.11
C ASN A 33 -17.29 -8.19 -0.81
N LEU A 34 -16.82 -8.51 -2.02
CA LEU A 34 -17.26 -9.68 -2.80
C LEU A 34 -16.60 -10.99 -2.36
N LYS A 35 -15.71 -10.97 -1.36
CA LYS A 35 -14.97 -12.14 -0.87
C LYS A 35 -14.12 -12.83 -1.96
N ILE A 36 -13.63 -12.06 -2.93
CA ILE A 36 -12.61 -12.52 -3.90
C ILE A 36 -11.25 -12.65 -3.19
N ILE A 37 -11.01 -11.82 -2.18
CA ILE A 37 -9.86 -11.89 -1.27
C ILE A 37 -10.33 -11.80 0.19
N ASP A 38 -9.61 -12.44 1.09
CA ASP A 38 -9.93 -12.44 2.53
C ASP A 38 -9.22 -11.36 3.34
N GLY A 39 -8.25 -10.68 2.73
CA GLY A 39 -7.43 -9.69 3.42
C GLY A 39 -6.58 -8.87 2.47
N ALA A 40 -6.06 -7.76 2.99
CA ALA A 40 -5.18 -6.83 2.30
C ALA A 40 -4.12 -6.31 3.27
N GLU A 41 -2.88 -6.14 2.81
CA GLU A 41 -1.85 -5.40 3.55
C GLU A 41 -1.81 -3.95 3.07
N ASN A 42 -1.65 -3.00 3.99
CA ASN A 42 -1.21 -1.63 3.76
C ASN A 42 -1.07 -0.92 5.12
N PRO A 43 -0.38 0.24 5.20
CA PRO A 43 -0.34 1.01 6.44
C PRO A 43 -1.74 1.53 6.82
N ILE A 44 -1.98 1.70 8.13
CA ILE A 44 -3.29 2.07 8.70
C ILE A 44 -3.95 3.26 8.00
N PRO A 45 -3.24 4.37 7.66
CA PRO A 45 -3.88 5.50 6.98
C PRO A 45 -4.47 5.15 5.62
N VAL A 46 -3.82 4.25 4.87
CA VAL A 46 -4.32 3.77 3.57
C VAL A 46 -5.53 2.87 3.77
N LEU A 47 -5.47 1.94 4.74
CA LEU A 47 -6.58 1.04 5.04
C LEU A 47 -7.84 1.79 5.48
N TYR A 48 -7.68 2.79 6.34
CA TYR A 48 -8.78 3.62 6.83
C TYR A 48 -9.30 4.55 5.73
N GLY A 49 -8.41 5.24 5.01
CA GLY A 49 -8.79 6.16 3.93
C GLY A 49 -9.53 5.50 2.77
N GLN A 50 -9.24 4.22 2.49
CA GLN A 50 -9.96 3.41 1.50
C GLN A 50 -11.16 2.65 2.10
N LYS A 51 -11.50 2.91 3.37
CA LYS A 51 -12.63 2.30 4.08
C LYS A 51 -12.63 0.77 4.12
N HIS A 52 -11.46 0.13 4.09
CA HIS A 52 -11.36 -1.34 4.11
C HIS A 52 -11.97 -1.96 5.38
N HIS A 53 -12.09 -1.20 6.48
CA HIS A 53 -12.75 -1.62 7.72
C HIS A 53 -14.26 -1.91 7.57
N GLU A 54 -14.90 -1.42 6.51
CA GLU A 54 -16.30 -1.75 6.21
C GLU A 54 -16.44 -3.21 5.73
N ALA A 55 -15.46 -3.72 4.96
CA ALA A 55 -15.46 -5.07 4.37
C ALA A 55 -14.59 -6.09 5.14
N ALA A 56 -13.54 -5.65 5.84
CA ALA A 56 -12.61 -6.46 6.62
C ALA A 56 -12.62 -6.01 8.09
N LYS A 57 -13.11 -6.87 8.99
CA LYS A 57 -13.36 -6.51 10.41
C LYS A 57 -12.19 -6.74 11.36
N PHE A 58 -11.13 -7.38 10.89
CA PHE A 58 -9.95 -7.69 11.69
C PHE A 58 -8.74 -6.92 11.17
N LEU A 59 -7.96 -6.36 12.09
CA LEU A 59 -6.68 -5.71 11.82
C LEU A 59 -5.59 -6.43 12.62
N ILE A 60 -4.51 -6.83 11.95
CA ILE A 60 -3.40 -7.55 12.57
C ILE A 60 -2.12 -6.73 12.39
N LEU A 61 -1.53 -6.28 13.50
CA LEU A 61 -0.28 -5.51 13.51
C LEU A 61 0.93 -6.44 13.46
N THR A 62 1.25 -6.92 12.26
CA THR A 62 2.31 -7.92 12.04
C THR A 62 3.73 -7.36 12.09
N GLY A 63 3.93 -6.05 11.97
CA GLY A 63 5.26 -5.42 11.99
C GLY A 63 6.21 -5.86 10.86
N HIS A 64 5.68 -6.50 9.81
CA HIS A 64 6.47 -7.18 8.77
C HIS A 64 7.08 -6.25 7.70
N VAL A 65 6.69 -4.98 7.65
CA VAL A 65 7.24 -3.98 6.73
C VAL A 65 7.37 -2.64 7.43
N GLU A 66 8.58 -2.08 7.40
CA GLU A 66 8.84 -0.69 7.74
C GLU A 66 9.00 0.10 6.43
N LYS A 67 8.06 1.03 6.15
CA LYS A 67 8.04 1.81 4.90
C LYS A 67 8.77 3.14 5.08
N THR A 68 9.73 3.42 4.19
CA THR A 68 10.28 4.77 3.99
C THR A 68 9.59 5.42 2.79
N ASN A 69 8.99 6.59 3.00
CA ASN A 69 8.42 7.38 1.91
C ASN A 69 9.46 8.33 1.34
N LEU A 70 9.70 8.27 0.03
CA LEU A 70 10.60 9.19 -0.65
C LEU A 70 9.80 10.34 -1.27
N VAL A 71 10.12 11.58 -0.89
CA VAL A 71 9.58 12.76 -1.57
C VAL A 71 10.51 13.07 -2.74
N MET A 72 9.96 13.00 -3.95
CA MET A 72 10.68 13.29 -5.18
C MET A 72 10.01 14.42 -5.94
N GLY A 73 10.81 15.19 -6.68
CA GLY A 73 10.33 16.21 -7.61
C GLY A 73 11.08 16.10 -8.93
N SER A 74 10.49 16.63 -10.00
CA SER A 74 11.19 16.72 -11.28
C SER A 74 12.42 17.61 -11.13
N LYS A 75 13.52 17.28 -11.83
CA LYS A 75 14.74 18.09 -11.77
C LYS A 75 14.49 19.57 -12.11
N PRO A 76 13.67 19.93 -13.13
CA PRO A 76 13.29 21.33 -13.37
C PRO A 76 12.56 21.97 -12.18
N THR A 77 11.56 21.31 -11.60
CA THR A 77 10.80 21.84 -10.46
C THR A 77 11.70 22.06 -9.25
N LEU A 78 12.55 21.09 -8.93
CA LEU A 78 13.49 21.20 -7.81
C LEU A 78 14.52 22.31 -8.04
N ASN A 79 14.96 22.52 -9.28
CA ASN A 79 15.87 23.62 -9.62
C ASN A 79 15.21 24.99 -9.47
N TYR A 80 13.95 25.13 -9.90
CA TYR A 80 13.18 26.37 -9.73
C TYR A 80 12.99 26.73 -8.25
N LEU A 81 12.61 25.77 -7.41
CA LEU A 81 12.42 25.98 -5.98
C LEU A 81 13.73 26.40 -5.28
N LYS A 82 14.88 25.86 -5.70
CA LYS A 82 16.19 26.26 -5.18
C LYS A 82 16.53 27.72 -5.45
N ILE A 83 16.12 28.25 -6.61
CA ILE A 83 16.33 29.67 -6.96
C ILE A 83 15.48 30.57 -6.06
N PHE A 84 14.20 30.23 -5.88
CA PHE A 84 13.29 30.99 -5.03
C PHE A 84 13.69 30.98 -3.54
N SER A 85 14.18 29.87 -3.01
CA SER A 85 14.63 29.77 -1.61
C SER A 85 15.91 30.56 -1.28
N ARG A 86 16.55 31.20 -2.27
CA ARG A 86 17.80 31.95 -2.12
C ARG A 86 17.62 33.47 -2.25
N LEU A 87 16.39 33.94 -2.39
CA LEU A 87 15.97 35.35 -2.27
C LEU A 87 15.38 35.58 -0.87
#